data_AF-A0A519YR16-F1
#
_entry.id   AF-A0A519YR16-F1
#
_cell.length_a   1.000
_cell.length_b   1.000
_cell.length_c   1.000
_cell.angle_alpha   90.00
_cell.angle_beta   90.00
_cell.angle_gamma   90.00
#
_symmetry.space_group_name_H-M   'P 1'
#
loop_
_entity.id
_entity.type
_entity.pdbx_description
1 polymer ?
#
loop_
_entity_poly.entity_id
_entity_poly.type
_entity_poly.pdbx_seq_one_letter_code
_entity_poly.pdbx_strand_id
1 'polypeptide(L)'
;MNFYKRTTVALLGALAITTSCQKDLLDKVNPNQPTVENFWKTATDAQAGVTAAYSALQFPGTYARWIHFATDIRSDEGYSLSPWTDLANSTRFVQLDYDLEPIRVIWEDHYRGVYRCNQILANVPGIQMDATLQKTALAEAHFLRGLYYFNLVTHFGNVPLILDPSTVRSTAPQATIAQGMAQVVSDLQAAITDLPVSNTVGHATKGSAQAILGRVYMQQRKWSEASALFTSIINSGKYALVSNYLDNFTIANENNSESLFEVQFSSVNQGGGQDVAGASEGFERPQFFGPPGIGWTDGRARPWLLDEMSDKTVTGDGDPRRDITVFHYPMLLFGQTYQTRGVPLTDTFWHK
;
A
#
# COMPACT_ATOMS: atom_id res chain seq x y z
N MET A 1 64.17 -40.18 31.40
CA MET A 1 63.59 -39.73 30.10
C MET A 1 62.05 -39.76 30.05
N ASN A 2 61.34 -40.36 31.02
CA ASN A 2 59.86 -40.45 31.02
C ASN A 2 59.13 -39.35 31.81
N PHE A 3 59.82 -38.62 32.71
CA PHE A 3 59.19 -37.56 33.50
C PHE A 3 58.91 -36.31 32.65
N TYR A 4 59.92 -35.78 31.96
CA TYR A 4 59.78 -34.63 31.06
C TYR A 4 58.73 -34.84 29.95
N LYS A 5 58.64 -36.04 29.35
CA LYS A 5 57.60 -36.35 28.37
C LYS A 5 56.19 -36.28 28.96
N ARG A 6 55.99 -36.72 30.21
CA ARG A 6 54.69 -36.65 30.89
C ARG A 6 54.33 -35.21 31.28
N THR A 7 55.30 -34.41 31.69
CA THR A 7 55.10 -32.98 32.00
C THR A 7 54.82 -32.16 30.75
N THR A 8 55.50 -32.44 29.63
CA THR A 8 55.27 -31.76 28.34
C THR A 8 53.90 -32.13 27.76
N VAL A 9 53.46 -33.40 27.85
CA VAL A 9 52.11 -33.81 27.42
C VAL A 9 51.02 -33.21 28.32
N ALA A 10 51.26 -33.09 29.64
CA ALA A 10 50.34 -32.42 30.55
C ALA A 10 50.25 -30.91 30.29
N LEU A 11 51.37 -30.23 29.98
CA LEU A 11 51.38 -28.81 29.61
C LEU A 11 50.70 -28.56 28.25
N LEU A 12 50.92 -29.42 27.25
CA LEU A 12 50.24 -29.35 25.95
C LEU A 12 48.74 -29.64 26.06
N GLY A 13 48.36 -30.57 26.94
CA GLY A 13 46.95 -30.83 27.27
C GLY A 13 46.28 -29.67 27.98
N ALA A 14 46.96 -29.00 28.91
CA ALA A 14 46.44 -27.83 29.61
C ALA A 14 46.29 -26.60 28.69
N LEU A 15 47.20 -26.42 27.72
CA LEU A 15 47.14 -25.33 26.75
C LEU A 15 45.97 -25.51 25.76
N ALA A 16 45.66 -26.76 25.38
CA ALA A 16 44.57 -27.09 24.45
C ALA A 16 43.15 -26.86 25.04
N ILE A 17 43.01 -26.75 26.37
CA ILE A 17 41.70 -26.51 27.01
C ILE A 17 41.35 -25.00 27.02
N THR A 18 42.32 -24.11 26.75
CA THR A 18 42.09 -22.65 26.77
C THR A 18 41.65 -22.05 25.43
N THR A 19 41.62 -22.85 24.36
CA THR A 19 41.15 -22.43 23.02
C THR A 19 39.69 -22.84 22.77
N SER A 20 38.84 -22.76 23.79
CA SER A 20 37.39 -22.79 23.55
C SER A 20 37.03 -21.53 22.78
N CYS A 21 36.73 -21.66 21.48
CA CYS A 21 36.15 -20.58 20.70
C CYS A 21 34.99 -19.97 21.50
N GLN A 22 35.03 -18.66 21.73
CA GLN A 22 33.87 -17.95 22.25
C GLN A 22 32.72 -18.22 21.28
N LYS A 23 31.64 -18.84 21.77
CA LYS A 23 30.49 -19.23 20.93
C LYS A 23 29.97 -18.05 20.11
N ASP A 24 30.09 -16.85 20.66
CA ASP A 24 29.53 -15.61 20.10
C ASP A 24 30.58 -14.77 19.35
N LEU A 25 31.77 -15.32 19.06
CA LEU A 25 32.82 -14.60 18.31
C LEU A 25 32.36 -14.22 16.90
N LEU A 26 31.53 -15.07 16.29
CA LEU A 26 30.96 -14.87 14.95
C LEU A 26 29.58 -14.22 14.97
N ASP A 27 28.91 -14.18 16.12
CA ASP A 27 27.60 -13.53 16.32
C ASP A 27 27.82 -12.02 16.58
N LYS A 28 28.38 -11.33 15.58
CA LYS A 28 28.59 -9.88 15.64
C LYS A 28 27.31 -9.16 15.21
N VAL A 29 26.62 -8.57 16.17
CA VAL A 29 25.60 -7.54 15.88
C VAL A 29 26.32 -6.31 15.33
N ASN A 30 25.91 -5.80 14.17
CA ASN A 30 26.48 -4.59 13.60
C ASN A 30 26.16 -3.41 14.53
N PRO A 31 27.15 -2.79 15.19
CA PRO A 31 26.89 -1.73 16.17
C PRO A 31 26.36 -0.45 15.53
N ASN A 32 26.46 -0.32 14.19
CA ASN A 32 26.03 0.85 13.43
C ASN A 32 24.62 0.69 12.83
N GLN A 33 23.94 -0.43 13.09
CA GLN A 33 22.58 -0.70 12.58
C GLN A 33 21.66 -1.00 13.77
N PRO A 34 20.49 -0.34 13.89
CA PRO A 34 19.53 -0.67 14.93
C PRO A 34 18.99 -2.09 14.70
N THR A 35 18.97 -2.90 15.75
CA THR A 35 18.24 -4.18 15.76
C THR A 35 16.84 -3.98 16.30
N VAL A 36 15.94 -4.94 16.06
CA VAL A 36 14.57 -4.89 16.62
C VAL A 36 14.62 -4.74 18.15
N GLU A 37 15.52 -5.45 18.82
CA GLU A 37 15.72 -5.40 20.27
C GLU A 37 16.17 -4.03 20.78
N ASN A 38 16.81 -3.23 19.93
CA ASN A 38 17.41 -1.96 20.30
C ASN A 38 16.68 -0.72 19.77
N PHE A 39 15.75 -0.90 18.83
CA PHE A 39 15.04 0.19 18.16
C PHE A 39 13.87 0.74 18.97
N TRP A 40 12.98 -0.10 19.50
CA TRP A 40 11.71 0.35 20.09
C TRP A 40 11.84 0.86 21.53
N LYS A 41 12.43 2.06 21.71
CA LYS A 41 12.72 2.60 23.05
C LYS A 41 12.01 3.92 23.36
N THR A 42 11.75 4.74 22.35
CA THR A 42 11.26 6.11 22.54
C THR A 42 10.01 6.41 21.71
N ALA A 43 9.33 7.51 22.04
CA ALA A 43 8.22 8.02 21.24
C ALA A 43 8.62 8.31 19.78
N THR A 44 9.85 8.78 19.55
CA THR A 44 10.39 9.02 18.21
C THR A 44 10.53 7.72 17.43
N ASP A 45 10.99 6.64 18.08
CA ASP A 45 11.09 5.32 17.43
C ASP A 45 9.72 4.77 17.07
N ALA A 46 8.72 4.98 17.93
CA ALA A 46 7.33 4.63 17.63
C ALA A 46 6.81 5.34 16.37
N GLN A 47 7.04 6.66 16.27
CA GLN A 47 6.64 7.46 15.11
C GLN A 47 7.40 7.07 13.83
N ALA A 48 8.69 6.77 13.93
CA ALA A 48 9.48 6.27 12.81
C ALA A 48 8.96 4.90 12.32
N GLY A 49 8.59 4.01 13.24
CA GLY A 49 7.94 2.74 12.93
C GLY A 49 6.61 2.92 12.18
N VAL A 50 5.76 3.83 12.66
CA VAL A 50 4.50 4.22 12.00
C VAL A 50 4.77 4.75 10.59
N THR A 51 5.72 5.67 10.43
CA THR A 51 6.12 6.21 9.12
C THR A 51 6.56 5.10 8.16
N ALA A 52 7.36 4.14 8.65
CA ALA A 52 7.75 2.98 7.86
C ALA A 52 6.55 2.12 7.46
N ALA A 53 5.54 1.95 8.33
CA ALA A 53 4.32 1.23 7.97
C ALA A 53 3.50 1.96 6.89
N TYR A 54 3.48 3.30 6.86
CA TYR A 54 2.85 4.07 5.78
C TYR A 54 3.61 3.97 4.46
N SER A 55 4.95 3.98 4.48
CA SER A 55 5.73 3.99 3.24
C SER A 55 5.52 2.75 2.37
N ALA A 56 5.07 1.63 2.97
CA ALA A 56 4.69 0.44 2.20
C ALA A 56 3.48 0.68 1.27
N LEU A 57 2.65 1.72 1.49
CA LEU A 57 1.61 2.14 0.56
C LEU A 57 2.16 2.74 -0.74
N GLN A 58 3.43 3.17 -0.75
CA GLN A 58 4.12 3.75 -1.91
C GLN A 58 4.99 2.72 -2.65
N PHE A 59 4.94 1.45 -2.26
CA PHE A 59 5.69 0.40 -2.94
C PHE A 59 5.07 0.05 -4.30
N PRO A 60 5.86 -0.48 -5.26
CA PRO A 60 5.36 -0.81 -6.59
C PRO A 60 4.14 -1.74 -6.58
N GLY A 61 4.09 -2.72 -5.67
CA GLY A 61 2.98 -3.67 -5.52
C GLY A 61 1.72 -3.07 -4.90
N THR A 62 1.80 -1.90 -4.27
CA THR A 62 0.69 -1.22 -3.63
C THR A 62 0.22 -0.05 -4.50
N TYR A 63 0.00 1.14 -3.93
CA TYR A 63 -0.67 2.23 -4.62
C TYR A 63 0.22 2.96 -5.62
N ALA A 64 1.52 2.67 -5.71
CA ALA A 64 2.40 3.34 -6.66
C ALA A 64 2.19 2.87 -8.11
N ARG A 65 1.94 1.57 -8.33
CA ARG A 65 1.98 0.97 -9.68
C ARG A 65 1.02 -0.20 -9.91
N TRP A 66 1.29 -1.37 -9.34
CA TRP A 66 0.73 -2.64 -9.82
C TRP A 66 -0.72 -2.89 -9.38
N ILE A 67 -1.16 -2.34 -8.24
CA ILE A 67 -2.54 -2.54 -7.79
C ILE A 67 -3.57 -1.99 -8.79
N HIS A 68 -3.24 -0.93 -9.53
CA HIS A 68 -4.10 -0.32 -10.56
C HIS A 68 -4.32 -1.22 -11.77
N PHE A 69 -3.32 -2.03 -12.14
CA PHE A 69 -3.49 -3.06 -13.16
C PHE A 69 -4.40 -4.18 -12.66
N ALA A 70 -4.31 -4.50 -11.38
CA ALA A 70 -5.10 -5.53 -10.75
C ALA A 70 -6.57 -5.13 -10.52
N THR A 71 -6.87 -3.83 -10.37
CA THR A 71 -8.24 -3.31 -10.16
C THR A 71 -8.84 -2.77 -11.46
N ASP A 72 -8.19 -1.79 -12.08
CA ASP A 72 -8.79 -0.99 -13.14
C ASP A 72 -8.70 -1.72 -14.47
N ILE A 73 -7.51 -2.24 -14.80
CA ILE A 73 -7.27 -2.86 -16.12
C ILE A 73 -7.86 -4.27 -16.24
N ARG A 74 -8.10 -4.96 -15.11
CA ARG A 74 -8.83 -6.23 -15.07
C ARG A 74 -10.35 -6.07 -15.00
N SER A 75 -10.85 -4.85 -14.82
CA SER A 75 -12.28 -4.56 -14.92
C SER A 75 -12.72 -4.46 -16.39
N ASP A 76 -14.00 -4.20 -16.61
CA ASP A 76 -14.55 -3.85 -17.93
C ASP A 76 -14.28 -2.40 -18.34
N GLU A 77 -13.80 -1.54 -17.43
CA GLU A 77 -13.43 -0.15 -17.70
C GLU A 77 -12.08 -0.01 -18.40
N GLY A 78 -11.17 -0.95 -18.17
CA GLY A 78 -9.79 -0.89 -18.65
C GLY A 78 -9.42 -1.98 -19.66
N TYR A 79 -8.29 -1.79 -20.33
CA TYR A 79 -7.62 -2.86 -21.07
C TYR A 79 -6.14 -2.57 -21.28
N SER A 80 -5.38 -3.64 -21.54
CA SER A 80 -3.97 -3.54 -21.87
C SER A 80 -3.68 -3.93 -23.32
N LEU A 81 -2.84 -3.12 -23.96
CA LEU A 81 -2.14 -3.40 -25.22
C LEU A 81 -0.62 -3.33 -25.01
N SER A 82 -0.16 -3.62 -23.79
CA SER A 82 1.26 -3.62 -23.47
C SER A 82 2.05 -4.50 -24.45
N PRO A 83 3.25 -4.08 -24.89
CA PRO A 83 4.15 -4.96 -25.63
C PRO A 83 4.66 -6.12 -24.75
N TRP A 84 4.52 -6.03 -23.43
CA TRP A 84 4.73 -7.16 -22.53
C TRP A 84 3.52 -8.09 -22.56
N THR A 85 3.62 -9.14 -23.37
CA THR A 85 2.53 -10.10 -23.63
C THR A 85 1.95 -10.70 -22.36
N ASP A 86 2.76 -11.04 -21.36
CA ASP A 86 2.27 -11.64 -20.11
C ASP A 86 1.44 -10.65 -19.29
N LEU A 87 1.86 -9.38 -19.22
CA LEU A 87 1.06 -8.33 -18.60
C LEU A 87 -0.28 -8.16 -19.32
N ALA A 88 -0.27 -8.04 -20.64
CA ALA A 88 -1.50 -7.89 -21.42
C ALA A 88 -2.45 -9.11 -21.25
N ASN A 89 -1.90 -10.32 -21.22
CA ASN A 89 -2.65 -11.55 -20.99
C ASN A 89 -3.22 -11.63 -19.57
N SER A 90 -2.44 -11.21 -18.56
CA SER A 90 -2.84 -11.20 -17.15
C SER A 90 -4.11 -10.37 -16.93
N THR A 91 -4.25 -9.27 -17.68
CA THR A 91 -5.43 -8.39 -17.62
C THR A 91 -6.68 -8.97 -18.27
N ARG A 92 -6.52 -10.02 -19.07
CA ARG A 92 -7.59 -10.76 -19.77
C ARG A 92 -7.88 -12.10 -19.10
N PHE A 93 -7.44 -12.27 -17.85
CA PHE A 93 -7.57 -13.51 -17.08
C PHE A 93 -6.85 -14.71 -17.73
N VAL A 94 -5.83 -14.46 -18.56
CA VAL A 94 -4.97 -15.50 -19.13
C VAL A 94 -3.66 -15.51 -18.33
N GLN A 95 -3.61 -16.37 -17.32
CA GLN A 95 -2.47 -16.51 -16.42
C GLN A 95 -1.72 -17.81 -16.72
N LEU A 96 -0.55 -17.69 -17.38
CA LEU A 96 0.30 -18.83 -17.74
C LEU A 96 1.49 -18.99 -16.77
N ASP A 97 1.88 -17.89 -16.12
CA ASP A 97 2.95 -17.84 -15.13
C ASP A 97 2.33 -17.56 -13.75
N TYR A 98 2.55 -18.49 -12.81
CA TYR A 98 2.06 -18.37 -11.43
C TYR A 98 2.96 -17.45 -10.58
N ASP A 99 4.12 -17.05 -11.08
CA ASP A 99 5.09 -16.17 -10.41
C ASP A 99 5.28 -14.82 -11.14
N LEU A 100 4.30 -14.46 -11.98
CA LEU A 100 4.33 -13.23 -12.77
C LEU A 100 4.53 -12.00 -11.87
N GLU A 101 5.57 -11.20 -12.17
CA GLU A 101 6.07 -10.13 -11.27
C GLU A 101 4.99 -9.16 -10.77
N PRO A 102 4.10 -8.60 -11.61
CA PRO A 102 3.04 -7.70 -11.13
C PRO A 102 2.14 -8.33 -10.08
N ILE A 103 1.91 -9.65 -10.14
CA ILE A 103 1.09 -10.37 -9.17
C ILE A 103 1.89 -10.70 -7.91
N ARG A 104 3.13 -11.19 -8.08
CA ARG A 104 4.04 -11.50 -6.97
C ARG A 104 4.34 -10.27 -6.12
N VAL A 105 4.61 -9.13 -6.73
CA VAL A 105 5.01 -7.92 -6.00
C VAL A 105 3.84 -7.29 -5.25
N ILE A 106 2.60 -7.38 -5.76
CA ILE A 106 1.41 -7.04 -4.97
C ILE A 106 1.39 -7.87 -3.68
N TRP A 107 1.57 -9.19 -3.77
CA TRP A 107 1.59 -10.05 -2.58
C TRP A 107 2.69 -9.64 -1.59
N GLU A 108 3.93 -9.54 -2.07
CA GLU A 108 5.10 -9.24 -1.23
C GLU A 108 4.99 -7.89 -0.53
N ASP A 109 4.63 -6.83 -1.24
CA ASP A 109 4.62 -5.47 -0.68
C ASP A 109 3.53 -5.27 0.36
N HIS A 110 2.36 -5.89 0.17
CA HIS A 110 1.31 -5.87 1.19
C HIS A 110 1.74 -6.64 2.45
N TYR A 111 2.43 -7.78 2.31
CA TYR A 111 2.96 -8.50 3.48
C TYR A 111 4.15 -7.77 4.15
N ARG A 112 4.96 -7.01 3.41
CA ARG A 112 5.95 -6.08 3.99
C ARG A 112 5.24 -5.03 4.85
N GLY A 113 4.15 -4.45 4.37
CA GLY A 113 3.29 -3.54 5.13
C GLY A 113 2.71 -4.18 6.41
N VAL A 114 2.16 -5.40 6.29
CA VAL A 114 1.65 -6.18 7.44
C VAL A 114 2.74 -6.43 8.48
N TYR A 115 3.94 -6.83 8.04
CA TYR A 115 5.07 -7.08 8.93
C TYR A 115 5.43 -5.83 9.75
N ARG A 116 5.50 -4.66 9.11
CA ARG A 116 5.79 -3.38 9.78
C ARG A 116 4.71 -3.02 10.80
N CYS A 117 3.44 -3.23 10.47
CA CYS A 117 2.34 -3.02 11.41
C CYS A 117 2.44 -3.95 12.62
N ASN A 118 2.77 -5.24 12.41
CA ASN A 118 2.93 -6.19 13.51
C ASN A 118 4.09 -5.81 14.46
N GLN A 119 5.17 -5.21 13.93
CA GLN A 119 6.24 -4.69 14.77
C GLN A 119 5.75 -3.56 15.68
N ILE A 120 4.98 -2.60 15.15
CA ILE A 120 4.41 -1.50 15.94
C ILE A 120 3.51 -2.06 17.05
N LEU A 121 2.56 -2.93 16.67
CA LEU A 121 1.57 -3.49 17.58
C LEU A 121 2.20 -4.34 18.70
N ALA A 122 3.32 -5.01 18.43
CA ALA A 122 4.02 -5.80 19.42
C ALA A 122 4.91 -4.97 20.36
N ASN A 123 5.53 -3.89 19.87
CA ASN A 123 6.60 -3.21 20.61
C ASN A 123 6.17 -1.86 21.22
N VAL A 124 5.33 -1.07 20.55
CA VAL A 124 4.89 0.25 21.05
C VAL A 124 4.18 0.20 22.41
N PRO A 125 3.40 -0.85 22.78
CA PRO A 125 2.80 -0.92 24.11
C PRO A 125 3.83 -0.89 25.25
N GLY A 126 5.07 -1.33 25.01
CA GLY A 126 6.16 -1.34 25.98
C GLY A 126 6.93 -0.03 26.11
N ILE A 127 6.66 0.96 25.26
CA ILE A 127 7.37 2.24 25.25
C ILE A 127 6.73 3.21 26.25
N GLN A 128 7.55 3.82 27.12
CA GLN A 128 7.11 4.90 27.99
C GLN A 128 7.01 6.21 27.20
N MET A 129 5.78 6.63 26.87
CA MET A 129 5.49 7.83 26.08
C MET A 129 4.13 8.42 26.44
N ASP A 130 3.74 9.52 25.77
CA ASP A 130 2.39 10.06 25.91
C ASP A 130 1.32 9.03 25.51
N ALA A 131 0.31 8.87 26.36
CA ALA A 131 -0.70 7.82 26.20
C ALA A 131 -1.60 8.06 24.98
N THR A 132 -1.90 9.31 24.64
CA THR A 132 -2.70 9.64 23.45
C THR A 132 -1.91 9.35 22.18
N LEU A 133 -0.63 9.72 22.15
CA LEU A 133 0.26 9.41 21.03
C LEU A 133 0.44 7.91 20.86
N GLN A 134 0.61 7.16 21.96
CA GLN A 134 0.73 5.70 21.92
C GLN A 134 -0.52 5.06 21.31
N LYS A 135 -1.71 5.46 21.79
CA LYS A 135 -2.99 4.97 21.26
C LYS A 135 -3.16 5.29 19.78
N THR A 136 -2.81 6.51 19.36
CA THR A 136 -2.87 6.92 17.95
C THR A 136 -1.94 6.07 17.10
N ALA A 137 -0.71 5.82 17.54
CA ALA A 137 0.25 4.99 16.81
C ALA A 137 -0.24 3.54 16.63
N LEU A 138 -0.84 2.95 17.67
CA LEU A 138 -1.45 1.61 17.59
C LEU A 138 -2.67 1.60 16.67
N ALA A 139 -3.51 2.64 16.74
CA ALA A 139 -4.70 2.77 15.90
C ALA A 139 -4.35 2.93 14.42
N GLU A 140 -3.31 3.70 14.08
CA GLU A 140 -2.78 3.81 12.72
C GLU A 140 -2.20 2.48 12.22
N ALA A 141 -1.46 1.75 13.06
CA ALA A 141 -0.96 0.42 12.70
C ALA A 141 -2.10 -0.58 12.43
N HIS A 142 -3.17 -0.53 13.22
CA HIS A 142 -4.37 -1.31 12.95
C HIS A 142 -5.06 -0.90 11.65
N PHE A 143 -5.24 0.40 11.40
CA PHE A 143 -5.81 0.89 10.14
C PHE A 143 -5.03 0.37 8.92
N LEU A 144 -3.70 0.53 8.94
CA LEU A 144 -2.83 0.09 7.87
C LEU A 144 -2.86 -1.43 7.68
N ARG A 145 -2.77 -2.20 8.77
CA ARG A 145 -2.86 -3.68 8.68
C ARG A 145 -4.21 -4.13 8.14
N GLY A 146 -5.29 -3.49 8.56
CA GLY A 146 -6.64 -3.72 8.03
C GLY A 146 -6.72 -3.43 6.54
N LEU A 147 -6.14 -2.31 6.07
CA LEU A 147 -6.08 -1.94 4.65
C LEU A 147 -5.24 -2.95 3.84
N TYR A 148 -4.08 -3.36 4.34
CA TYR A 148 -3.23 -4.33 3.66
C TYR A 148 -3.92 -5.69 3.53
N TYR A 149 -4.55 -6.19 4.60
CA TYR A 149 -5.32 -7.43 4.54
C TYR A 149 -6.56 -7.30 3.67
N PHE A 150 -7.22 -6.14 3.65
CA PHE A 150 -8.35 -5.92 2.75
C PHE A 150 -7.94 -6.10 1.29
N ASN A 151 -6.85 -5.45 0.87
CA ASN A 151 -6.33 -5.61 -0.49
C ASN A 151 -5.90 -7.06 -0.77
N LEU A 152 -5.18 -7.71 0.16
CA LEU A 152 -4.76 -9.11 0.03
C LEU A 152 -5.95 -10.06 -0.15
N VAL A 153 -6.96 -9.98 0.73
CA VAL A 153 -8.13 -10.85 0.68
C VAL A 153 -8.99 -10.56 -0.56
N THR A 154 -9.15 -9.29 -0.94
CA THR A 154 -9.89 -8.93 -2.16
C THR A 154 -9.21 -9.43 -3.43
N HIS A 155 -7.88 -9.44 -3.49
CA HIS A 155 -7.14 -9.85 -4.69
C HIS A 155 -6.85 -11.36 -4.77
N PHE A 156 -6.57 -12.00 -3.64
CA PHE A 156 -6.10 -13.40 -3.62
C PHE A 156 -7.08 -14.36 -2.94
N GLY A 157 -8.12 -13.84 -2.28
CA GLY A 157 -9.08 -14.65 -1.55
C GLY A 157 -8.48 -15.21 -0.26
N ASN A 158 -8.08 -16.48 -0.28
CA ASN A 158 -7.53 -17.16 0.90
C ASN A 158 -6.06 -16.77 1.09
N VAL A 159 -5.74 -16.12 2.22
CA VAL A 159 -4.39 -15.63 2.51
C VAL A 159 -3.97 -16.01 3.93
N PRO A 160 -2.67 -16.27 4.20
CA PRO A 160 -2.21 -16.49 5.56
C PRO A 160 -2.39 -15.26 6.46
N LEU A 161 -2.88 -15.46 7.68
CA LEU A 161 -2.98 -14.39 8.68
C LEU A 161 -1.76 -14.43 9.60
N ILE A 162 -0.81 -13.54 9.32
CA ILE A 162 0.39 -13.30 10.13
C ILE A 162 0.09 -12.07 11.00
N LEU A 163 -0.23 -12.27 12.27
CA LEU A 163 -0.67 -11.21 13.19
C LEU A 163 0.40 -10.78 14.20
N ASP A 164 1.49 -11.53 14.25
CA ASP A 164 2.66 -11.28 15.09
C ASP A 164 3.89 -10.95 14.23
N PRO A 165 4.93 -10.33 14.81
CA PRO A 165 6.26 -10.26 14.23
C PRO A 165 6.74 -11.61 13.66
N SER A 166 6.93 -11.70 12.35
CA SER A 166 7.39 -12.92 11.69
C SER A 166 8.91 -12.97 11.50
N THR A 167 9.45 -14.18 11.41
CA THR A 167 10.85 -14.45 11.01
C THR A 167 10.86 -15.18 9.68
N VAL A 168 12.05 -15.43 9.11
CA VAL A 168 12.21 -16.25 7.89
C VAL A 168 11.69 -17.69 8.03
N ARG A 169 11.42 -18.15 9.27
CA ARG A 169 10.85 -19.48 9.56
C ARG A 169 9.35 -19.45 9.84
N SER A 170 8.75 -18.28 9.92
CA SER A 170 7.32 -18.15 10.20
C SER A 170 6.52 -18.67 9.02
N THR A 171 5.67 -19.65 9.28
CA THR A 171 4.70 -20.17 8.32
C THR A 171 3.31 -20.09 8.94
N ALA A 172 2.31 -19.82 8.12
CA ALA A 172 0.92 -19.83 8.52
C ALA A 172 0.08 -20.48 7.41
N PRO A 173 -0.91 -21.32 7.75
CA PRO A 173 -1.84 -21.84 6.77
C PRO A 173 -2.66 -20.69 6.19
N GLN A 174 -3.17 -20.87 4.96
CA GLN A 174 -4.13 -19.92 4.40
C GLN A 174 -5.40 -19.90 5.27
N ALA A 175 -5.84 -18.71 5.62
CA ALA A 175 -7.16 -18.50 6.22
C ALA A 175 -8.20 -18.38 5.11
N THR A 176 -9.45 -18.71 5.44
CA THR A 176 -10.58 -18.49 4.54
C THR A 176 -10.83 -16.99 4.31
N ILE A 177 -11.47 -16.64 3.19
CA ILE A 177 -11.93 -15.26 2.93
C ILE A 177 -12.71 -14.69 4.12
N ALA A 178 -13.58 -15.48 4.75
CA ALA A 178 -14.37 -15.05 5.90
C ALA A 178 -13.50 -14.70 7.11
N GLN A 179 -12.48 -15.50 7.40
CA GLN A 179 -11.51 -15.22 8.47
C GLN A 179 -10.64 -14.00 8.15
N GLY A 180 -10.18 -13.87 6.90
CA GLY A 180 -9.43 -12.70 6.46
C GLY A 180 -10.23 -11.41 6.58
N MET A 181 -11.47 -11.41 6.10
CA MET A 181 -12.35 -10.25 6.25
C MET A 181 -12.73 -9.97 7.71
N ALA A 182 -12.84 -11.01 8.57
CA ALA A 182 -13.05 -10.80 10.00
C ALA A 182 -11.85 -10.11 10.66
N GLN A 183 -10.63 -10.45 10.26
CA GLN A 183 -9.42 -9.76 10.72
C GLN A 183 -9.40 -8.29 10.28
N VAL A 184 -9.76 -8.01 9.02
CA VAL A 184 -9.89 -6.64 8.50
C VAL A 184 -10.88 -5.82 9.33
N VAL A 185 -12.06 -6.39 9.62
CA VAL A 185 -13.07 -5.73 10.47
C VAL A 185 -12.54 -5.45 11.87
N SER A 186 -11.87 -6.43 12.49
CA SER A 186 -11.28 -6.30 13.83
C SER A 186 -10.26 -5.16 13.90
N ASP A 187 -9.32 -5.14 12.94
CA ASP A 187 -8.30 -4.10 12.87
C ASP A 187 -8.91 -2.71 12.63
N LEU A 188 -9.87 -2.56 11.71
CA LEU A 188 -10.50 -1.27 11.45
C LEU A 188 -11.37 -0.79 12.63
N GLN A 189 -12.02 -1.68 13.37
CA GLN A 189 -12.76 -1.33 14.59
C GLN A 189 -11.82 -0.86 15.71
N ALA A 190 -10.67 -1.54 15.89
CA ALA A 190 -9.63 -1.10 16.81
C ALA A 190 -9.11 0.29 16.43
N ALA A 191 -8.86 0.52 15.14
CA ALA A 191 -8.42 1.82 14.63
C ALA A 191 -9.44 2.94 14.91
N ILE A 192 -10.73 2.73 14.62
CA ILE A 192 -11.79 3.75 14.82
C ILE A 192 -11.88 4.22 16.27
N THR A 193 -11.57 3.34 17.23
CA THR A 193 -11.68 3.64 18.66
C THR A 193 -10.76 4.79 19.07
N ASP A 194 -9.50 4.74 18.62
CA ASP A 194 -8.44 5.62 19.11
C ASP A 194 -7.90 6.59 18.03
N LEU A 195 -8.27 6.45 16.75
CA LEU A 195 -7.93 7.45 15.74
C LEU A 195 -8.63 8.80 16.01
N PRO A 196 -7.91 9.92 15.87
CA PRO A 196 -8.50 11.24 16.05
C PRO A 196 -9.38 11.63 14.85
N VAL A 197 -10.29 12.58 15.06
CA VAL A 197 -11.14 13.14 13.99
C VAL A 197 -10.31 13.94 12.98
N SER A 198 -9.18 14.50 13.40
CA SER A 198 -8.21 15.17 12.54
C SER A 198 -6.82 14.75 12.95
N ASN A 199 -5.94 14.56 11.98
CA ASN A 199 -4.59 14.09 12.18
C ASN A 199 -3.61 14.89 11.31
N THR A 200 -2.33 14.59 11.41
CA THR A 200 -1.30 15.07 10.46
C THR A 200 -1.73 14.72 9.03
N VAL A 201 -1.50 15.63 8.09
CA VAL A 201 -1.81 15.40 6.66
C VAL A 201 -1.14 14.12 6.19
N GLY A 202 -1.86 13.30 5.43
CA GLY A 202 -1.41 11.98 4.97
C GLY A 202 -1.57 10.84 5.99
N HIS A 203 -1.88 11.13 7.26
CA HIS A 203 -2.17 10.09 8.25
C HIS A 203 -3.66 9.76 8.31
N ALA A 204 -3.96 8.52 8.70
CA ALA A 204 -5.31 8.05 8.88
C ALA A 204 -6.05 8.84 9.97
N THR A 205 -7.33 9.07 9.74
CA THR A 205 -8.26 9.68 10.69
C THR A 205 -9.38 8.69 11.02
N LYS A 206 -10.20 9.01 12.02
CA LYS A 206 -11.40 8.24 12.33
C LYS A 206 -12.30 8.05 11.10
N GLY A 207 -12.48 9.10 10.30
CA GLY A 207 -13.27 9.04 9.07
C GLY A 207 -12.64 8.11 8.02
N SER A 208 -11.31 8.10 7.90
CA SER A 208 -10.58 7.17 7.02
C SER A 208 -10.89 5.71 7.35
N ALA A 209 -10.79 5.34 8.64
CA ALA A 209 -11.05 3.97 9.08
C ALA A 209 -12.54 3.59 8.97
N GLN A 210 -13.45 4.51 9.28
CA GLN A 210 -14.89 4.32 9.09
C GLN A 210 -15.25 4.09 7.61
N ALA A 211 -14.61 4.81 6.69
CA ALA A 211 -14.89 4.70 5.26
C ALA A 211 -14.46 3.34 4.70
N ILE A 212 -13.25 2.87 5.05
CA ILE A 212 -12.77 1.55 4.64
C ILE A 212 -13.63 0.45 5.30
N LEU A 213 -13.98 0.55 6.58
CA LEU A 213 -14.84 -0.43 7.24
C LEU A 213 -16.24 -0.48 6.61
N GLY A 214 -16.80 0.68 6.25
CA GLY A 214 -18.06 0.77 5.52
C GLY A 214 -17.96 0.03 4.17
N ARG A 215 -16.87 0.22 3.42
CA ARG A 215 -16.61 -0.51 2.16
C ARG A 215 -16.52 -2.03 2.38
N VAL A 216 -15.85 -2.48 3.45
CA VAL A 216 -15.77 -3.90 3.81
C VAL A 216 -17.17 -4.45 4.10
N TYR A 217 -18.00 -3.74 4.86
CA TYR A 217 -19.37 -4.14 5.14
C TYR A 217 -20.24 -4.16 3.88
N MET A 218 -20.05 -3.23 2.93
CA MET A 218 -20.71 -3.29 1.63
C MET A 218 -20.34 -4.58 0.87
N GLN A 219 -19.05 -4.96 0.81
CA GLN A 219 -18.64 -6.22 0.18
C GLN A 219 -19.25 -7.46 0.86
N GLN A 220 -19.48 -7.40 2.18
CA GLN A 220 -20.13 -8.44 2.96
C GLN A 220 -21.66 -8.40 2.92
N ARG A 221 -22.26 -7.45 2.18
CA ARG A 221 -23.71 -7.21 2.15
C ARG A 221 -24.33 -6.81 3.50
N LYS A 222 -23.53 -6.21 4.39
CA LYS A 222 -23.93 -5.66 5.69
C LYS A 222 -24.31 -4.20 5.55
N TRP A 223 -25.41 -3.96 4.83
CA TRP A 223 -25.82 -2.64 4.38
C TRP A 223 -26.12 -1.68 5.53
N SER A 224 -26.74 -2.18 6.60
CA SER A 224 -27.12 -1.39 7.76
C SER A 224 -25.89 -0.89 8.52
N GLU A 225 -24.90 -1.76 8.73
CA GLU A 225 -23.65 -1.43 9.40
C GLU A 225 -22.81 -0.46 8.57
N ALA A 226 -22.76 -0.66 7.24
CA ALA A 226 -22.10 0.27 6.33
C ALA A 226 -22.78 1.66 6.34
N SER A 227 -24.10 1.70 6.25
CA SER A 227 -24.89 2.93 6.27
C SER A 227 -24.68 3.73 7.55
N ALA A 228 -24.61 3.05 8.71
CA ALA A 228 -24.33 3.70 9.99
C ALA A 228 -22.96 4.40 10.01
N LEU A 229 -21.92 3.76 9.46
CA LEU A 229 -20.58 4.33 9.36
C LEU A 229 -20.54 5.53 8.41
N PHE A 230 -21.13 5.41 7.21
CA PHE A 230 -21.16 6.51 6.25
C PHE A 230 -21.98 7.70 6.77
N THR A 231 -23.09 7.43 7.46
CA THR A 231 -23.90 8.46 8.12
C THR A 231 -23.09 9.17 9.21
N SER A 232 -22.28 8.44 9.99
CA SER A 232 -21.39 9.04 10.98
C SER A 232 -20.35 9.98 10.33
N ILE A 233 -19.81 9.62 9.16
CA ILE A 233 -18.86 10.46 8.42
C ILE A 233 -19.56 11.74 7.95
N ILE A 234 -20.72 11.62 7.31
CA ILE A 234 -21.49 12.76 6.80
C ILE A 234 -21.88 13.72 7.94
N ASN A 235 -22.41 13.17 9.04
CA ASN A 235 -22.86 13.96 10.18
C ASN A 235 -21.73 14.56 11.03
N SER A 236 -20.47 14.16 10.80
CA SER A 236 -19.32 14.73 11.51
C SER A 236 -19.08 16.20 11.18
N GLY A 237 -19.55 16.67 10.02
CA GLY A 237 -19.26 18.01 9.49
C GLY A 237 -17.79 18.24 9.14
N LYS A 238 -16.95 17.20 9.17
CA LYS A 238 -15.50 17.30 8.89
C LYS A 238 -15.17 17.32 7.40
N TYR A 239 -16.00 16.66 6.59
CA TYR A 239 -15.79 16.47 5.15
C TYR A 239 -16.88 17.16 4.35
N ALA A 240 -16.55 17.58 3.14
CA ALA A 240 -17.49 18.19 2.20
C ALA A 240 -17.03 17.90 0.77
N LEU A 241 -18.00 17.66 -0.12
CA LEU A 241 -17.72 17.59 -1.55
C LEU A 241 -17.13 18.92 -2.03
N VAL A 242 -16.12 18.86 -2.88
CA VAL A 242 -15.57 20.06 -3.49
C VAL A 242 -16.58 20.68 -4.46
N SER A 243 -16.54 22.00 -4.61
CA SER A 243 -17.43 22.69 -5.56
C SER A 243 -17.08 22.40 -7.02
N ASN A 244 -15.83 22.04 -7.29
CA ASN A 244 -15.32 21.74 -8.62
C ASN A 244 -14.71 20.34 -8.62
N TYR A 245 -15.31 19.42 -9.39
CA TYR A 245 -14.87 18.03 -9.46
C TYR A 245 -13.39 17.87 -9.88
N LEU A 246 -12.88 18.78 -10.73
CA LEU A 246 -11.49 18.76 -11.18
C LEU A 246 -10.49 18.87 -10.02
N ASP A 247 -10.87 19.52 -8.92
CA ASP A 247 -9.97 19.77 -7.78
C ASP A 247 -9.50 18.44 -7.15
N ASN A 248 -10.29 17.36 -7.24
CA ASN A 248 -9.88 16.03 -6.77
C ASN A 248 -8.74 15.40 -7.61
N PHE A 249 -8.45 15.95 -8.78
CA PHE A 249 -7.51 15.38 -9.74
C PHE A 249 -6.32 16.30 -10.03
N THR A 250 -6.17 17.43 -9.33
CA THR A 250 -5.00 18.31 -9.48
C THR A 250 -4.01 18.15 -8.33
N ILE A 251 -2.75 18.56 -8.53
CA ILE A 251 -1.74 18.64 -7.47
C ILE A 251 -1.91 19.89 -6.58
N ALA A 252 -2.74 20.85 -7.01
CA ALA A 252 -2.94 22.12 -6.29
C ALA A 252 -3.95 21.99 -5.14
N ASN A 253 -4.76 20.93 -5.16
CA ASN A 253 -5.89 20.71 -4.28
C ASN A 253 -5.85 19.32 -3.62
N GLU A 254 -4.65 18.79 -3.39
CA GLU A 254 -4.44 17.55 -2.64
C GLU A 254 -4.91 17.71 -1.19
N ASN A 255 -5.34 16.62 -0.57
CA ASN A 255 -5.85 16.59 0.80
C ASN A 255 -6.99 17.61 1.06
N ASN A 256 -7.89 17.78 0.07
CA ASN A 256 -9.01 18.72 0.15
C ASN A 256 -10.14 18.24 1.08
N SER A 257 -11.25 18.98 1.13
CA SER A 257 -12.38 18.68 2.03
C SER A 257 -13.10 17.36 1.76
N GLU A 258 -12.98 16.81 0.55
CA GLU A 258 -13.57 15.52 0.17
C GLU A 258 -12.67 14.33 0.57
N SER A 259 -11.39 14.61 0.83
CA SER A 259 -10.39 13.61 1.13
C SER A 259 -10.60 12.96 2.50
N LEU A 260 -10.90 11.66 2.48
CA LEU A 260 -10.92 10.82 3.68
C LEU A 260 -9.52 10.27 3.99
N PHE A 261 -8.76 9.88 2.98
CA PHE A 261 -7.40 9.38 3.08
C PHE A 261 -6.73 9.42 1.70
N GLU A 262 -5.52 9.96 1.65
CA GLU A 262 -4.70 10.02 0.44
C GLU A 262 -3.32 9.43 0.72
N VAL A 263 -2.87 8.52 -0.15
CA VAL A 263 -1.47 8.08 -0.15
C VAL A 263 -0.64 9.22 -0.73
N GLN A 264 0.25 9.77 0.08
CA GLN A 264 1.09 10.88 -0.33
C GLN A 264 2.17 10.36 -1.29
N PHE A 265 2.38 11.03 -2.42
CA PHE A 265 3.48 10.74 -3.34
C PHE A 265 4.30 12.02 -3.55
N SER A 266 5.56 11.87 -3.94
CA SER A 266 6.49 12.98 -4.12
C SER A 266 7.31 12.79 -5.38
N SER A 267 7.58 13.89 -6.10
CA SER A 267 8.47 13.91 -7.26
C SER A 267 9.90 14.29 -6.90
N VAL A 268 10.24 14.41 -5.61
CA VAL A 268 11.59 14.79 -5.14
C VAL A 268 12.62 13.73 -5.56
N ASN A 269 12.32 12.46 -5.29
CA ASN A 269 13.14 11.34 -5.72
C ASN A 269 12.48 10.69 -6.93
N GLN A 270 13.16 10.70 -8.07
CA GLN A 270 12.68 10.07 -9.30
C GLN A 270 13.29 8.68 -9.48
N GLY A 271 12.51 7.72 -9.98
CA GLY A 271 12.94 6.35 -10.24
C GLY A 271 11.85 5.33 -9.93
N GLY A 272 12.19 4.05 -9.97
CA GLY A 272 11.30 2.99 -9.49
C GLY A 272 11.32 2.89 -7.96
N GLY A 273 10.16 2.67 -7.35
CA GLY A 273 10.05 2.44 -5.90
C GLY A 273 10.88 1.23 -5.44
N GLN A 274 11.61 1.39 -4.33
CA GLN A 274 12.42 0.34 -3.70
C GLN A 274 12.36 0.48 -2.17
N ASP A 275 12.57 -0.61 -1.45
CA ASP A 275 12.64 -0.58 0.03
C ASP A 275 14.05 -0.21 0.51
N VAL A 276 14.51 0.99 0.14
CA VAL A 276 15.82 1.52 0.53
C VAL A 276 15.74 3.01 0.82
N ALA A 277 16.67 3.52 1.62
CA ALA A 277 16.77 4.94 1.89
C ALA A 277 17.00 5.75 0.60
N GLY A 278 16.21 6.80 0.39
CA GLY A 278 16.29 7.65 -0.80
C GLY A 278 15.63 7.07 -2.05
N ALA A 279 14.85 5.99 -1.91
CA ALA A 279 14.05 5.47 -3.01
C ALA A 279 13.03 6.51 -3.51
N SER A 280 12.53 6.25 -4.73
CA SER A 280 11.43 7.01 -5.31
C SER A 280 10.17 6.86 -4.45
N GLU A 281 9.54 7.99 -4.15
CA GLU A 281 8.19 8.08 -3.58
C GLU A 281 7.20 8.52 -4.66
N GLY A 282 7.52 8.26 -5.93
CA GLY A 282 6.76 8.69 -7.08
C GLY A 282 5.54 7.83 -7.36
N PHE A 283 4.51 8.45 -7.93
CA PHE A 283 3.33 7.77 -8.43
C PHE A 283 3.52 7.39 -9.91
N GLU A 284 3.46 6.11 -10.23
CA GLU A 284 3.86 5.61 -11.55
C GLU A 284 2.68 5.36 -12.50
N ARG A 285 1.44 5.32 -11.99
CA ARG A 285 0.24 5.13 -12.82
C ARG A 285 0.18 6.06 -14.03
N PRO A 286 0.49 7.38 -13.94
CA PRO A 286 0.44 8.27 -15.10
C PRO A 286 1.42 7.86 -16.21
N GLN A 287 2.58 7.29 -15.85
CA GLN A 287 3.55 6.80 -16.83
C GLN A 287 3.03 5.56 -17.56
N PHE A 288 2.41 4.62 -16.85
CA PHE A 288 1.90 3.38 -17.44
C PHE A 288 0.60 3.59 -18.24
N PHE A 289 -0.25 4.53 -17.82
CA PHE A 289 -1.60 4.72 -18.38
C PHE A 289 -1.65 5.91 -19.35
N GLY A 290 -0.57 6.70 -19.41
CA GLY A 290 -0.46 7.86 -20.27
C GLY A 290 -0.45 7.52 -21.78
N PRO A 291 -0.85 8.47 -22.63
CA PRO A 291 -0.89 8.29 -24.08
C PRO A 291 0.52 8.16 -24.69
N PRO A 292 0.63 7.64 -25.93
CA PRO A 292 1.91 7.46 -26.60
C PRO A 292 2.74 8.75 -26.70
N GLY A 293 4.06 8.61 -26.50
CA GLY A 293 5.01 9.72 -26.50
C GLY A 293 5.02 10.54 -25.20
N ILE A 294 4.27 10.12 -24.18
CA ILE A 294 4.29 10.65 -22.82
C ILE A 294 4.44 9.50 -21.85
N GLY A 295 3.50 8.56 -21.90
CA GLY A 295 3.51 7.31 -21.15
C GLY A 295 3.93 6.11 -22.00
N TRP A 296 3.94 4.95 -21.37
CA TRP A 296 4.16 3.63 -21.99
C TRP A 296 2.88 3.02 -22.56
N THR A 297 1.71 3.55 -22.18
CA THR A 297 0.42 3.17 -22.77
C THR A 297 0.07 1.68 -22.53
N ASP A 298 0.54 1.13 -21.41
CA ASP A 298 0.27 -0.24 -21.00
C ASP A 298 -1.17 -0.42 -20.50
N GLY A 299 -1.75 0.62 -19.89
CA GLY A 299 -3.15 0.67 -19.49
C GLY A 299 -3.92 1.70 -20.32
N ARG A 300 -5.14 1.35 -20.77
CA ARG A 300 -6.03 2.25 -21.51
C ARG A 300 -7.44 2.19 -20.97
N ALA A 301 -8.16 3.30 -21.09
CA ALA A 301 -9.58 3.39 -20.78
C ALA A 301 -10.38 2.83 -21.96
N ARG A 302 -11.44 2.06 -21.70
CA ARG A 302 -12.35 1.58 -22.75
C ARG A 302 -13.22 2.72 -23.28
N PRO A 303 -13.52 2.77 -24.59
CA PRO A 303 -14.34 3.84 -25.16
C PRO A 303 -15.75 3.94 -24.57
N TRP A 304 -16.36 2.84 -24.10
CA TRP A 304 -17.72 2.88 -23.54
C TRP A 304 -17.83 3.77 -22.29
N LEU A 305 -16.73 3.98 -21.55
CA LEU A 305 -16.71 4.92 -20.43
C LEU A 305 -17.06 6.35 -20.86
N LEU A 306 -16.63 6.72 -22.07
CA LEU A 306 -16.96 8.02 -22.65
C LEU A 306 -18.45 8.12 -22.95
N ASP A 307 -19.04 7.03 -23.44
CA ASP A 307 -20.47 6.95 -23.76
C ASP A 307 -21.31 7.02 -22.49
N GLU A 308 -20.90 6.36 -21.40
CA GLU A 308 -21.56 6.43 -20.09
C GLU A 308 -21.57 7.85 -19.51
N MET A 309 -20.53 8.65 -19.82
CA MET A 309 -20.42 10.05 -19.41
C MET A 309 -20.93 11.04 -20.48
N SER A 310 -21.77 10.57 -21.42
CA SER A 310 -22.40 11.44 -22.43
C SER A 310 -23.73 12.07 -21.97
N ASP A 311 -24.20 11.66 -20.79
CA ASP A 311 -25.44 12.16 -20.19
C ASP A 311 -25.39 13.65 -19.90
N LYS A 312 -26.58 14.27 -19.89
CA LYS A 312 -26.75 15.66 -19.51
C LYS A 312 -27.00 15.79 -18.02
N THR A 313 -26.44 16.83 -17.42
CA THR A 313 -26.77 17.24 -16.05
C THR A 313 -28.25 17.66 -15.96
N VAL A 314 -28.75 17.82 -14.73
CA VAL A 314 -30.11 18.36 -14.48
C VAL A 314 -30.29 19.79 -15.03
N THR A 315 -29.21 20.53 -15.28
CA THR A 315 -29.22 21.87 -15.90
C THR A 315 -29.14 21.81 -17.43
N GLY A 316 -28.97 20.62 -18.02
CA GLY A 316 -28.87 20.41 -19.45
C GLY A 316 -27.46 20.54 -20.03
N ASP A 317 -26.46 20.80 -19.18
CA ASP A 317 -25.04 20.82 -19.54
C ASP A 317 -24.51 19.39 -19.76
N GLY A 318 -23.37 19.23 -20.42
CA GLY A 318 -22.71 17.91 -20.50
C GLY A 318 -22.14 17.49 -19.15
N ASP A 319 -21.99 16.18 -18.93
CA ASP A 319 -21.37 15.67 -17.71
C ASP A 319 -19.95 16.25 -17.51
N PRO A 320 -19.71 17.05 -16.45
CA PRO A 320 -18.41 17.67 -16.23
C PRO A 320 -17.31 16.64 -15.94
N ARG A 321 -17.66 15.41 -15.54
CA ARG A 321 -16.70 14.35 -15.25
C ARG A 321 -16.05 13.80 -16.51
N ARG A 322 -16.72 13.89 -17.66
CA ARG A 322 -16.28 13.25 -18.92
C ARG A 322 -14.87 13.65 -19.32
N ASP A 323 -14.68 14.96 -19.54
CA ASP A 323 -13.42 15.52 -20.03
C ASP A 323 -12.34 15.56 -18.94
N ILE A 324 -12.72 15.41 -17.67
CA ILE A 324 -11.81 15.31 -16.51
C ILE A 324 -11.28 13.88 -16.35
N THR A 325 -12.11 12.88 -16.66
CA THR A 325 -11.80 11.48 -16.36
C THR A 325 -10.97 10.83 -17.48
N VAL A 326 -11.35 11.10 -18.74
CA VAL A 326 -10.81 10.39 -19.90
C VAL A 326 -10.37 11.39 -20.97
N PHE A 327 -9.12 11.27 -21.43
CA PHE A 327 -8.69 11.86 -22.69
C PHE A 327 -9.38 11.16 -23.87
N HIS A 328 -10.12 11.92 -24.67
CA HIS A 328 -10.81 11.43 -25.86
C HIS A 328 -10.65 12.40 -27.04
N TYR A 329 -10.83 11.92 -28.27
CA TYR A 329 -10.92 12.83 -29.43
C TYR A 329 -12.18 13.72 -29.32
N PRO A 330 -12.14 15.03 -29.67
CA PRO A 330 -11.04 15.78 -30.28
C PRO A 330 -10.14 16.55 -29.30
N MET A 331 -10.01 16.13 -28.04
CA MET A 331 -9.12 16.78 -27.07
C MET A 331 -7.65 16.77 -27.52
N LEU A 332 -6.89 17.75 -27.04
CA LEU A 332 -5.45 17.77 -27.19
C LEU A 332 -4.79 16.90 -26.12
N LEU A 333 -3.92 15.99 -26.54
CA LEU A 333 -3.04 15.21 -25.67
C LEU A 333 -1.80 16.05 -25.37
N PHE A 334 -1.83 16.78 -24.25
CA PHE A 334 -0.74 17.66 -23.81
C PHE A 334 -0.28 18.61 -24.92
N GLY A 335 -1.24 19.36 -25.47
CA GLY A 335 -1.01 20.37 -26.50
C GLY A 335 -0.88 19.88 -27.95
N GLN A 336 -1.02 18.57 -28.20
CA GLN A 336 -0.96 18.00 -29.56
C GLN A 336 -2.22 17.21 -29.91
N THR A 337 -2.56 17.14 -31.20
CA THR A 337 -3.70 16.32 -31.66
C THR A 337 -3.34 14.83 -31.63
N TYR A 338 -4.37 13.99 -31.62
CA TYR A 338 -4.24 12.55 -31.76
C TYR A 338 -3.45 12.15 -33.01
N GLN A 339 -3.74 12.80 -34.15
CA GLN A 339 -3.06 12.54 -35.43
C GLN A 339 -1.57 12.87 -35.35
N THR A 340 -1.20 14.01 -34.76
CA THR A 340 0.21 14.39 -34.59
C THR A 340 0.97 13.39 -33.72
N ARG A 341 0.29 12.78 -32.74
CA ARG A 341 0.88 11.73 -31.88
C ARG A 341 0.78 10.32 -32.46
N GLY A 342 0.17 10.13 -33.63
CA GLY A 342 -0.04 8.80 -34.22
C GLY A 342 -1.02 7.92 -33.44
N VAL A 343 -1.95 8.53 -32.70
CA VAL A 343 -2.94 7.84 -31.88
C VAL A 343 -4.25 7.68 -32.67
N PRO A 344 -4.82 6.47 -32.76
CA PRO A 344 -6.15 6.25 -33.32
C PRO A 344 -7.21 7.13 -32.64
N LEU A 345 -8.14 7.71 -33.43
CA LEU A 345 -9.16 8.63 -32.91
C LEU A 345 -10.18 7.94 -31.98
N THR A 346 -10.24 6.62 -32.02
CA THR A 346 -11.08 5.78 -31.17
C THR A 346 -10.45 5.46 -29.82
N ASP A 347 -9.15 5.74 -29.64
CA ASP A 347 -8.46 5.40 -28.40
C ASP A 347 -8.77 6.43 -27.30
N THR A 348 -8.90 5.92 -26.08
CA THR A 348 -9.18 6.70 -24.87
C THR A 348 -8.15 6.38 -23.80
N PHE A 349 -7.77 7.40 -23.02
CA PHE A 349 -6.76 7.28 -21.96
C PHE A 349 -7.27 7.91 -20.67
N TRP A 350 -6.89 7.38 -19.52
CA TRP A 350 -7.21 8.02 -18.23
C TRP A 350 -6.41 9.32 -18.07
N HIS A 351 -7.01 10.33 -17.45
CA HIS A 351 -6.35 11.63 -17.24
C HIS A 351 -5.34 11.60 -16.08
N LYS A 352 -5.55 10.71 -15.10
CA LYS A 352 -4.68 10.39 -13.96
C LYS A 352 -4.84 8.92 -13.61
#